data_AF-A0A9W6B5B3-F1
#
_entry.id   AF-A0A9W6B5B3-F1
#
_cell.length_a   1.000
_cell.length_b   1.000
_cell.length_c   1.000
_cell.angle_alpha   90.00
_cell.angle_beta   90.00
_cell.angle_gamma   90.00
#
_symmetry.space_group_name_H-M   'P 1'
#
loop_
_entity.id
_entity.type
_entity.pdbx_description
1 polymer ?
#
loop_
_entity_poly.entity_id
_entity_poly.type
_entity_poly.pdbx_seq_one_letter_code
_entity_poly.pdbx_strand_id
1 'polypeptide(L)'
;MKLENYISELLYRYECVTIPGFGAFLTSTKGAQVHTSTNAFYPPTKMISFNKQVINNDGLLANYIASVKKLSYDIALIKIETSVFEWQQTLNSNAILTLKNLGEFWLNNEGSLQFNPSQHVNYLTSSFGLSTFVSPEITREQLHKEVETIEKKTPITLTPEARKTAPSYLKYAAVFVLGLSVAGSIGYNYLNTQTENAIVAEQDAQEKVTQEIQNATFFDELPLELAPVQLTVTKKVTPLKYHIVAGAFRDENNAHTRVAELKEQGYEHATILGQNKFGLWQVSLQGFEENREAERFLFKNRKAITGIWLFVSE
;
A
#
# COMPACT_ATOMS: atom_id res chain seq x y z
N MET A 1 -32.82 -8.56 24.80
CA MET A 1 -31.69 -7.94 25.57
C MET A 1 -31.20 -6.75 24.76
N LYS A 2 -30.70 -5.65 25.36
CA LYS A 2 -30.11 -4.56 24.56
C LYS A 2 -28.73 -4.97 24.02
N LEU A 3 -28.72 -5.65 22.88
CA LEU A 3 -27.53 -6.20 22.24
C LEU A 3 -26.59 -5.09 21.72
N GLU A 4 -27.17 -3.97 21.30
CA GLU A 4 -26.50 -2.80 20.75
C GLU A 4 -25.43 -2.20 21.68
N ASN A 5 -25.65 -2.28 23.00
CA ASN A 5 -24.70 -1.78 24.00
C ASN A 5 -23.41 -2.63 24.02
N TYR A 6 -23.55 -3.96 24.00
CA TYR A 6 -22.39 -4.87 24.02
C TYR A 6 -21.57 -4.77 22.74
N ILE A 7 -22.24 -4.59 21.60
CA ILE A 7 -21.58 -4.35 20.31
C ILE A 7 -20.82 -3.02 20.37
N SER A 8 -21.47 -1.95 20.84
CA SER A 8 -20.85 -0.63 20.99
C SER A 8 -19.59 -0.68 21.87
N GLU A 9 -19.64 -1.39 22.99
CA GLU A 9 -18.47 -1.60 23.86
C GLU A 9 -17.32 -2.33 23.16
N LEU A 10 -17.62 -3.36 22.36
CA LEU A 10 -16.61 -4.12 21.62
C LEU A 10 -15.96 -3.30 20.49
N LEU A 11 -16.70 -2.41 19.83
CA LEU A 11 -16.20 -1.59 18.72
C LEU A 11 -15.11 -0.57 19.13
N TYR A 12 -15.02 -0.24 20.43
CA TYR A 12 -13.89 0.53 20.95
C TYR A 12 -12.57 -0.26 20.88
N ARG A 13 -12.62 -1.59 21.02
CA ARG A 13 -11.45 -2.46 21.12
C ARG A 13 -11.14 -3.24 19.85
N TYR A 14 -12.17 -3.61 19.10
CA TYR A 14 -12.06 -4.49 17.94
C TYR A 14 -12.53 -3.78 16.67
N GLU A 15 -11.97 -4.17 15.53
CA GLU A 15 -12.31 -3.59 14.23
C GLU A 15 -13.51 -4.27 13.57
N CYS A 16 -13.75 -5.54 13.94
CA CYS A 16 -14.86 -6.36 13.45
C CYS A 16 -15.58 -6.98 14.64
N VAL A 17 -16.91 -6.89 14.64
CA VAL A 17 -17.77 -7.57 15.62
C VAL A 17 -18.83 -8.33 14.85
N THR A 18 -18.75 -9.67 14.86
CA THR A 18 -19.73 -10.54 14.21
C THR A 18 -20.96 -10.74 15.10
N ILE A 19 -22.13 -10.77 14.45
CA ILE A 19 -23.42 -11.03 15.06
C ILE A 19 -24.02 -12.25 14.37
N PRO A 20 -23.98 -13.42 15.04
CA PRO A 20 -24.49 -14.67 14.48
C PRO A 20 -25.91 -14.51 13.93
N GLY A 21 -26.11 -14.90 12.67
CA GLY A 21 -27.42 -14.82 12.01
C GLY A 21 -27.86 -13.44 11.52
N PHE A 22 -27.05 -12.39 11.72
CA PHE A 22 -27.38 -11.03 11.26
C PHE A 22 -26.33 -10.46 10.28
N GLY A 23 -25.04 -10.56 10.62
CA GLY A 23 -23.93 -9.99 9.84
C GLY A 23 -22.79 -9.53 10.75
N ALA A 24 -21.94 -8.64 10.27
CA ALA A 24 -20.86 -8.06 11.08
C ALA A 24 -20.79 -6.54 10.97
N PHE A 25 -20.49 -5.90 12.09
CA PHE A 25 -20.06 -4.50 12.11
C PHE A 25 -18.57 -4.43 11.86
N LEU A 26 -18.19 -3.61 10.90
CA LEU A 26 -16.82 -3.35 10.51
C LEU A 26 -16.51 -1.89 10.81
N THR A 27 -15.28 -1.61 11.18
CA THR A 27 -14.84 -0.25 11.41
C THR A 27 -13.64 0.08 10.52
N SER A 28 -13.60 1.32 10.06
CA SER A 28 -12.47 1.87 9.33
C SER A 28 -12.07 3.19 9.96
N THR A 29 -10.77 3.39 10.14
CA THR A 29 -10.24 4.63 10.68
C THR A 29 -10.04 5.64 9.56
N LYS A 30 -10.53 6.85 9.80
CA LYS A 30 -10.43 7.98 8.90
C LYS A 30 -9.61 9.06 9.60
N GLY A 31 -8.56 9.53 8.94
CA GLY A 31 -7.70 10.59 9.45
C GLY A 31 -8.44 11.90 9.70
N ALA A 32 -7.79 12.83 10.42
CA ALA A 32 -8.32 14.18 10.60
C ALA A 32 -8.57 14.85 9.24
N GLN A 33 -9.65 15.61 9.15
CA GLN A 33 -10.04 16.28 7.90
C GLN A 33 -10.27 17.76 8.13
N VAL A 34 -9.90 18.56 7.14
CA VAL A 34 -10.26 19.99 7.09
C VAL A 34 -11.28 20.17 5.98
N HIS A 35 -12.42 20.75 6.31
CA HIS A 35 -13.41 21.14 5.32
C HIS A 35 -13.10 22.56 4.86
N THR A 36 -12.66 22.69 3.61
CA THR A 36 -12.09 23.94 3.06
C THR A 36 -13.10 25.07 2.96
N SER A 37 -14.38 24.77 2.74
CA SER A 37 -15.43 25.81 2.61
C SER A 37 -15.86 26.39 3.96
N THR A 38 -15.87 25.58 5.02
CA THR A 38 -16.27 26.02 6.36
C THR A 38 -15.10 26.25 7.30
N ASN A 39 -13.86 25.96 6.87
CA ASN A 39 -12.65 25.89 7.68
C ASN A 39 -12.83 25.04 8.97
N ALA A 40 -13.69 24.03 8.90
CA ALA A 40 -13.95 23.12 10.01
C ALA A 40 -12.93 21.99 10.04
N PHE A 41 -12.32 21.78 11.20
CA PHE A 41 -11.38 20.71 11.49
C PHE A 41 -12.12 19.58 12.20
N TYR A 42 -12.13 18.41 11.58
CA TYR A 42 -12.69 17.19 12.10
C TYR A 42 -11.57 16.30 12.64
N PRO A 43 -11.69 15.79 13.88
CA PRO A 43 -10.69 14.89 14.44
C PRO A 43 -10.65 13.55 13.67
N PRO A 44 -9.60 12.73 13.85
CA PRO A 44 -9.61 11.36 13.35
C PRO A 44 -10.82 10.61 13.91
N THR A 45 -11.52 9.87 13.07
CA THR A 45 -12.75 9.16 13.45
C THR A 45 -12.67 7.69 13.06
N LYS A 46 -13.32 6.83 13.84
CA LYS A 46 -13.54 5.43 13.48
C LYS A 46 -14.98 5.30 12.96
N MET A 47 -15.12 5.18 11.64
CA MET A 47 -16.41 5.02 10.97
C MET A 47 -16.86 3.57 11.00
N ILE A 48 -18.16 3.34 11.20
CA ILE A 48 -18.77 2.01 11.19
C ILE A 48 -19.42 1.74 9.83
N SER A 49 -19.27 0.52 9.33
CA SER A 49 -20.03 -0.05 8.23
C SER A 49 -20.60 -1.41 8.65
N PHE A 50 -21.54 -1.93 7.87
CA PHE A 50 -22.17 -3.22 8.14
C PHE A 50 -22.06 -4.12 6.92
N ASN A 51 -21.74 -5.39 7.15
CA ASN A 51 -21.73 -6.41 6.11
C ASN A 51 -22.60 -7.62 6.52
N LYS A 52 -23.70 -7.82 5.79
CA LYS A 52 -24.63 -8.95 6.00
C LYS A 52 -24.03 -10.31 5.64
N GLN A 53 -23.05 -10.37 4.75
CA GLN A 53 -22.48 -11.64 4.26
C GLN A 53 -21.57 -12.33 5.29
N VAL A 54 -21.12 -11.59 6.31
CA VAL A 54 -20.28 -12.14 7.37
C VAL A 54 -21.16 -12.74 8.46
N ILE A 55 -21.57 -13.98 8.26
CA ILE A 55 -22.52 -14.69 9.14
C ILE A 55 -21.80 -15.64 10.11
N ASN A 56 -20.53 -15.97 9.83
CA ASN A 56 -19.74 -16.87 10.66
C ASN A 56 -19.53 -16.30 12.06
N ASN A 57 -19.88 -17.10 13.07
CA ASN A 57 -19.71 -16.76 14.47
C ASN A 57 -18.24 -16.97 14.87
N ASP A 58 -17.52 -15.88 15.12
CA ASP A 58 -16.15 -15.91 15.68
C ASP A 58 -16.12 -16.09 17.21
N GLY A 59 -17.29 -16.14 17.84
CA GLY A 59 -17.48 -16.28 19.27
C GLY A 59 -17.18 -15.02 20.08
N LEU A 60 -16.74 -13.91 19.47
CA LEU A 60 -16.31 -12.71 20.20
C LEU A 60 -17.44 -12.12 21.04
N LEU A 61 -18.57 -11.84 20.39
CA LEU A 61 -19.74 -11.23 21.03
C LEU A 61 -20.36 -12.16 22.09
N ALA A 62 -20.49 -13.44 21.77
CA ALA A 62 -21.05 -14.46 22.67
C ALA A 62 -20.18 -14.65 23.92
N ASN A 63 -18.85 -14.77 23.77
CA ASN A 63 -17.92 -14.88 24.88
C ASN A 63 -17.91 -13.61 25.74
N TYR A 64 -17.98 -12.43 25.12
CA TYR A 64 -18.04 -11.17 25.84
C TYR A 64 -19.30 -11.10 26.72
N ILE A 65 -20.48 -11.37 26.17
CA ILE A 65 -21.74 -11.37 26.91
C ILE A 65 -21.74 -12.43 28.01
N ALA A 66 -21.23 -13.63 27.73
CA ALA A 66 -21.09 -14.69 28.72
C ALA A 66 -20.24 -14.25 29.92
N SER A 67 -19.11 -13.59 29.67
CA SER A 67 -18.22 -13.08 30.71
C SER A 67 -18.86 -11.96 31.55
N VAL A 68 -19.48 -10.96 30.90
CA VAL A 68 -20.07 -9.80 31.59
C VAL A 68 -21.30 -10.19 32.40
N LYS A 69 -22.15 -11.08 31.86
CA LYS A 69 -23.37 -11.52 32.53
C LYS A 69 -23.21 -12.76 33.41
N LYS A 70 -22.02 -13.37 33.44
CA LYS A 70 -21.72 -14.61 34.18
C LYS A 70 -22.70 -15.75 33.83
N LEU A 71 -22.89 -15.99 32.54
CA LEU A 71 -23.74 -17.05 32.01
C LEU A 71 -22.93 -17.96 31.08
N SER A 72 -23.41 -19.17 30.80
CA SER A 72 -22.71 -20.07 29.88
C SER A 72 -22.74 -19.53 28.45
N TYR A 73 -21.74 -19.92 27.66
CA TYR A 73 -21.64 -19.53 26.26
C TYR A 73 -22.92 -19.85 25.48
N ASP A 74 -23.49 -21.04 25.67
CA ASP A 74 -24.70 -21.48 24.96
C ASP A 74 -25.91 -20.60 25.31
N ILE A 75 -26.06 -20.22 26.58
CA ILE A 75 -27.11 -19.29 27.01
C ILE A 75 -26.89 -17.91 26.39
N ALA A 76 -25.64 -17.48 26.22
CA ALA A 76 -25.32 -16.20 25.57
C ALA A 76 -25.76 -16.24 24.10
N LEU A 77 -25.46 -17.34 23.40
CA LEU A 77 -25.80 -17.53 22.00
C LEU A 77 -27.31 -17.50 21.77
N ILE A 78 -28.07 -18.25 22.59
CA ILE A 78 -29.55 -18.24 22.54
C ILE A 78 -30.10 -16.81 22.74
N LYS A 79 -29.52 -16.03 23.66
CA LYS A 79 -29.95 -14.64 23.89
C LYS A 79 -29.63 -13.72 22.72
N ILE A 80 -28.51 -13.94 22.03
CA ILE A 80 -28.15 -13.19 20.82
C ILE A 80 -29.14 -13.53 19.71
N GLU A 81 -29.37 -14.81 19.44
CA GLU A 81 -30.30 -15.28 18.42
C GLU A 81 -31.72 -14.76 18.64
N THR A 82 -32.18 -14.74 19.90
CA THR A 82 -33.49 -14.17 20.26
C THR A 82 -33.58 -12.68 19.90
N SER A 83 -32.54 -11.89 20.20
CA SER A 83 -32.54 -10.46 19.87
C SER A 83 -32.35 -10.19 18.38
N VAL A 84 -31.59 -11.02 17.66
CA VAL A 84 -31.51 -10.96 16.19
C VAL A 84 -32.86 -11.29 15.57
N PHE A 85 -33.59 -12.26 16.11
CA PHE A 85 -34.94 -12.58 15.65
C PHE A 85 -35.89 -11.38 15.84
N GLU A 86 -35.86 -10.69 17.00
CA GLU A 86 -36.63 -9.46 17.23
C GLU A 86 -36.31 -8.36 16.20
N TRP A 87 -35.02 -8.20 15.85
CA TRP A 87 -34.57 -7.25 14.82
C TRP A 87 -35.10 -7.62 13.44
N GLN A 88 -35.03 -8.90 13.07
CA GLN A 88 -35.54 -9.39 11.79
C GLN A 88 -37.05 -9.20 11.68
N GLN A 89 -37.83 -9.46 12.74
CA GLN A 89 -39.27 -9.21 12.75
C GLN A 89 -39.59 -7.73 12.50
N THR A 90 -38.85 -6.83 13.17
CA THR A 90 -39.00 -5.38 12.99
C THR A 90 -38.74 -4.97 11.54
N LEU A 91 -37.65 -5.47 10.95
CA LEU A 91 -37.30 -5.18 9.56
C LEU A 91 -38.33 -5.75 8.57
N ASN A 92 -38.85 -6.96 8.82
CA ASN A 92 -39.87 -7.59 7.97
C ASN A 92 -41.22 -6.87 8.02
N SER A 93 -41.52 -6.14 9.10
CA SER A 93 -42.68 -5.25 9.17
C SER A 93 -42.50 -3.92 8.42
N ASN A 94 -41.44 -3.77 7.61
CA ASN A 94 -41.05 -2.52 6.94
C ASN A 94 -40.83 -1.34 7.91
N ALA A 95 -40.49 -1.62 9.16
CA ALA A 95 -40.13 -0.60 10.15
C ALA A 95 -38.61 -0.35 10.15
N ILE A 96 -38.23 0.88 10.50
CA ILE A 96 -36.82 1.24 10.70
C ILE A 96 -36.37 0.69 12.05
N LEU A 97 -35.31 -0.12 12.05
CA LEU A 97 -34.66 -0.61 13.25
C LEU A 97 -33.56 0.38 13.68
N THR A 98 -33.80 1.12 14.76
CA THR A 98 -32.83 2.04 15.32
C THR A 98 -32.04 1.37 16.44
N LEU A 99 -30.72 1.24 16.24
CA LEU A 99 -29.79 0.73 17.25
C LEU A 99 -28.96 1.89 17.82
N LYS A 100 -29.14 2.16 19.12
CA LYS A 100 -28.46 3.27 19.80
C LYS A 100 -26.94 3.18 19.62
N ASN A 101 -26.32 4.31 19.27
CA ASN A 101 -24.88 4.48 19.02
C ASN A 101 -24.29 3.71 17.83
N LEU A 102 -25.06 2.82 17.19
CA LEU A 102 -24.60 2.04 16.04
C LEU A 102 -25.14 2.63 14.74
N GLY A 103 -26.46 2.86 14.66
CA GLY A 103 -27.10 3.38 13.45
C GLY A 103 -28.50 2.83 13.24
N GLU A 104 -28.99 2.97 12.02
CA GLU A 104 -30.34 2.59 11.60
C GLU A 104 -30.29 1.57 10.47
N PHE A 105 -31.22 0.62 10.51
CA PHE A 105 -31.40 -0.39 9.47
C PHE A 105 -32.82 -0.32 8.90
N TRP A 106 -32.94 -0.54 7.60
CA TRP A 106 -34.22 -0.73 6.92
C TRP A 106 -34.04 -1.63 5.71
N LEU A 107 -35.13 -2.20 5.20
CA LEU A 107 -35.14 -2.92 3.93
C LEU A 107 -35.52 -1.94 2.81
N ASN A 108 -34.80 -1.99 1.69
CA ASN A 108 -35.23 -1.28 0.48
C ASN A 108 -36.39 -2.03 -0.21
N ASN A 109 -36.92 -1.46 -1.29
CA ASN A 109 -38.02 -2.06 -2.06
C ASN A 109 -37.69 -3.44 -2.66
N GLU A 110 -36.40 -3.76 -2.79
CA GLU A 110 -35.88 -5.03 -3.32
C GLU A 110 -35.60 -6.06 -2.21
N GLY A 111 -35.89 -5.73 -0.94
CA GLY A 111 -35.60 -6.59 0.21
C GLY A 111 -34.13 -6.63 0.63
N SER A 112 -33.30 -5.74 0.10
CA SER A 112 -31.89 -5.57 0.49
C SER A 112 -31.77 -4.73 1.76
N LEU A 113 -30.94 -5.19 2.69
CA LEU A 113 -30.70 -4.54 3.98
C LEU A 113 -29.79 -3.33 3.82
N GLN A 114 -30.30 -2.17 4.17
CA GLN A 114 -29.57 -0.90 4.19
C GLN A 114 -29.17 -0.54 5.61
N PHE A 115 -28.03 0.13 5.74
CA PHE A 115 -27.48 0.56 7.02
C PHE A 115 -26.98 2.00 6.94
N ASN A 116 -27.43 2.84 7.88
CA ASN A 116 -26.92 4.19 8.06
C ASN A 116 -26.23 4.29 9.44
N PRO A 117 -24.90 4.47 9.50
CA PRO A 117 -24.18 4.52 10.77
C PRO A 117 -24.50 5.79 11.56
N SER A 118 -24.53 5.67 12.89
CA SER A 118 -24.67 6.82 13.78
C SER A 118 -23.40 7.66 13.79
N GLN A 119 -23.53 8.98 13.65
CA GLN A 119 -22.41 9.93 13.72
C GLN A 119 -22.16 10.49 15.13
N HIS A 120 -22.92 10.04 16.13
CA HIS A 120 -22.89 10.62 17.48
C HIS A 120 -21.68 10.17 18.31
N VAL A 121 -21.17 8.97 18.05
CA VAL A 121 -20.10 8.35 18.85
C VAL A 121 -18.88 8.06 17.99
N ASN A 122 -17.72 8.55 18.42
CA ASN A 122 -16.43 8.17 17.85
C ASN A 122 -15.85 6.98 18.62
N TYR A 123 -15.75 5.83 17.97
CA TYR A 123 -15.19 4.60 18.56
C TYR A 123 -13.66 4.57 18.58
N LEU A 124 -13.01 5.64 18.09
CA LEU A 124 -11.56 5.79 18.14
C LEU A 124 -11.13 6.33 19.51
N THR A 125 -10.61 5.45 20.36
CA THR A 125 -10.15 5.82 21.71
C THR A 125 -9.02 6.85 21.72
N SER A 126 -8.14 6.84 20.70
CA SER A 126 -7.07 7.84 20.58
C SER A 126 -7.55 9.25 20.24
N SER A 127 -8.79 9.40 19.75
CA SER A 127 -9.42 10.70 19.50
C SER A 127 -10.33 11.14 20.66
N PHE A 128 -10.32 10.43 21.78
CA PHE A 128 -11.12 10.80 22.94
C PHE A 128 -10.77 12.21 23.41
N GLY A 129 -11.79 13.04 23.58
CA GLY A 129 -11.64 14.45 23.98
C GLY A 129 -11.36 15.42 22.83
N LEU A 130 -11.09 14.95 21.62
CA LEU A 130 -10.97 15.82 20.45
C LEU A 130 -12.37 16.18 19.92
N SER A 131 -12.66 17.48 19.83
CA SER A 131 -13.89 18.00 19.25
C SER A 131 -13.64 18.64 17.88
N THR A 132 -14.70 18.71 17.07
CA THR A 132 -14.68 19.52 15.85
C THR A 132 -14.59 21.00 16.24
N PHE A 133 -13.72 21.75 15.57
CA PHE A 133 -13.61 23.20 15.74
C PHE A 133 -13.43 23.90 14.40
N VAL A 134 -13.72 25.20 14.35
CA VAL A 134 -13.56 26.02 13.15
C VAL A 134 -12.40 26.99 13.39
N SER A 135 -11.46 27.06 12.46
CA SER A 135 -10.38 28.06 12.50
C SER A 135 -10.61 29.12 11.43
N PRO A 136 -10.41 30.41 11.72
CA PRO A 136 -10.36 31.42 10.68
C PRO A 136 -9.19 31.18 9.72
N GLU A 137 -9.31 31.68 8.50
CA GLU A 137 -8.26 31.62 7.48
C GLU A 137 -7.06 32.49 7.90
N ILE A 138 -5.84 31.98 7.73
CA ILE A 138 -4.60 32.68 8.09
C ILE A 138 -4.08 33.42 6.86
N THR A 139 -4.25 34.74 6.84
CA THR A 139 -3.60 35.61 5.84
C THR A 139 -2.12 35.71 6.18
N ARG A 140 -1.26 35.03 5.40
CA ARG A 140 0.19 35.19 5.52
C ARG A 140 0.64 36.36 4.64
N GLU A 141 1.15 37.42 5.27
CA GLU A 141 1.79 38.52 4.54
C GLU A 141 3.05 38.02 3.81
N GLN A 142 3.24 38.45 2.56
CA GLN A 142 4.36 38.02 1.70
C GLN A 142 5.72 38.65 2.07
N LEU A 143 5.95 38.97 3.35
CA LEU A 143 7.16 39.67 3.83
C LEU A 143 8.46 38.97 3.40
N HIS A 144 8.46 37.65 3.29
CA HIS A 144 9.65 36.88 2.91
C HIS A 144 10.16 37.18 1.49
N LYS A 145 9.29 37.56 0.55
CA LYS A 145 9.70 37.85 -0.83
C LYS A 145 10.38 39.21 -0.97
N GLU A 146 10.07 40.12 -0.06
CA GLU A 146 10.66 41.46 -0.02
C GLU A 146 12.02 41.45 0.70
N VAL A 147 12.18 40.65 1.75
CA VAL A 147 13.49 40.49 2.44
C VAL A 147 14.54 39.86 1.53
N GLU A 148 14.20 38.80 0.78
CA GLU A 148 15.14 38.19 -0.19
C GLU A 148 15.50 39.16 -1.33
N THR A 149 14.60 40.05 -1.74
CA THR A 149 14.89 41.05 -2.78
C THR A 149 15.70 42.23 -2.27
N ILE A 150 15.58 42.58 -0.98
CA ILE A 150 16.41 43.60 -0.33
C ILE A 150 17.84 43.08 -0.13
N GLU A 151 18.02 41.85 0.38
CA GLU A 151 19.34 41.24 0.58
C GLU A 151 20.10 41.02 -0.74
N LYS A 152 19.38 40.70 -1.83
CA LYS A 152 19.99 40.49 -3.15
C LYS A 152 20.34 41.80 -3.87
N LYS A 153 19.76 42.94 -3.45
CA LYS A 153 20.02 44.27 -4.05
C LYS A 153 21.14 45.05 -3.38
N THR A 154 21.56 44.71 -2.16
CA THR A 154 22.63 45.42 -1.47
C THR A 154 23.83 44.50 -1.25
N PRO A 155 24.79 44.42 -2.20
CA PRO A 155 26.10 43.92 -1.86
C PRO A 155 26.70 44.89 -0.84
N ILE A 156 26.91 44.43 0.39
CA ILE A 156 27.62 45.17 1.43
C ILE A 156 29.06 45.39 0.94
N THR A 157 29.28 46.50 0.27
CA THR A 157 30.60 46.90 -0.22
C THR A 157 31.23 47.78 0.83
N LEU A 158 32.10 47.19 1.64
CA LEU A 158 33.06 47.91 2.47
C LEU A 158 34.02 48.64 1.52
N THR A 159 33.82 49.94 1.31
CA THR A 159 34.74 50.79 0.55
C THR A 159 35.72 51.49 1.49
N PRO A 160 37.04 51.26 1.36
CA PRO A 160 38.02 52.19 1.90
C PRO A 160 38.19 53.34 0.92
N GLU A 161 38.06 54.56 1.41
CA GLU A 161 38.24 55.80 0.65
C GLU A 161 39.73 56.00 0.30
N ALA A 162 40.07 56.05 -0.99
CA ALA A 162 41.39 56.51 -1.43
C ALA A 162 41.31 57.26 -2.77
N ARG A 163 41.91 58.44 -2.79
CA ARG A 163 41.81 59.45 -3.86
C ARG A 163 42.92 59.29 -4.90
N LYS A 164 42.50 59.18 -6.18
CA LYS A 164 43.13 59.60 -7.47
C LYS A 164 44.63 59.31 -7.72
N THR A 165 44.93 58.53 -8.76
CA THR A 165 45.27 58.98 -10.14
C THR A 165 45.31 57.77 -11.08
N ALA A 166 44.87 57.92 -12.33
CA ALA A 166 44.74 56.81 -13.27
C ALA A 166 46.10 56.47 -13.93
N PRO A 167 46.59 55.22 -13.86
CA PRO A 167 47.87 54.82 -14.45
C PRO A 167 47.77 54.61 -15.98
N SER A 168 48.88 54.90 -16.68
CA SER A 168 48.97 54.97 -18.16
C SER A 168 48.58 53.69 -18.93
N TYR A 169 48.46 52.53 -18.28
CA TYR A 169 48.05 51.27 -18.94
C TYR A 169 46.56 51.23 -19.29
N LEU A 170 45.72 52.08 -18.68
CA LEU A 170 44.29 52.15 -18.99
C LEU A 170 44.01 52.60 -20.44
N LYS A 171 44.99 53.21 -21.13
CA LYS A 171 44.87 53.56 -22.55
C LYS A 171 44.85 52.32 -23.46
N TYR A 172 45.51 51.24 -23.06
CA TYR A 172 45.54 49.97 -23.81
C TYR A 172 44.34 49.06 -23.48
N ALA A 173 43.61 49.36 -22.40
CA ALA A 173 42.42 48.61 -22.00
C ALA A 173 41.32 48.66 -23.07
N ALA A 174 41.13 49.79 -23.76
CA ALA A 174 40.13 49.91 -24.83
C ALA A 174 40.43 48.98 -26.02
N VAL A 175 41.71 48.82 -26.39
CA VAL A 175 42.12 47.91 -27.47
C VAL A 175 41.94 46.45 -27.05
N PHE A 176 42.25 46.12 -25.80
CA PHE A 176 42.05 44.77 -25.26
C PHE A 176 40.57 44.40 -25.15
N VAL A 177 39.72 45.34 -24.72
CA VAL A 177 38.26 45.15 -24.65
C VAL A 177 37.66 44.97 -26.04
N LEU A 178 38.10 45.75 -27.04
CA LEU A 178 37.65 45.54 -28.42
C LEU A 178 38.11 44.19 -28.99
N GLY A 179 39.36 43.79 -28.72
CA GLY A 179 39.88 42.48 -29.12
C GLY A 179 39.13 41.31 -28.49
N LEU A 180 38.87 41.37 -27.18
CA LEU A 180 38.08 40.37 -26.46
C LEU A 180 36.62 40.33 -26.91
N SER A 181 36.02 41.48 -27.22
CA SER A 181 34.65 41.54 -27.73
C SER A 181 34.51 40.87 -29.09
N VAL A 182 35.46 41.09 -30.01
CA VAL A 182 35.45 40.44 -31.33
C VAL A 182 35.71 38.94 -31.19
N ALA A 183 36.70 38.54 -30.39
CA ALA A 183 36.99 37.12 -30.16
C ALA A 183 35.82 36.39 -29.48
N GLY A 184 35.17 37.03 -28.50
CA GLY A 184 33.98 36.50 -27.82
C GLY A 184 32.79 36.34 -28.77
N SER A 185 32.57 37.29 -29.68
CA SER A 185 31.48 37.21 -30.66
C SER A 185 31.67 36.04 -31.66
N ILE A 186 32.91 35.79 -32.08
CA ILE A 186 33.23 34.67 -32.98
C ILE A 186 33.10 33.34 -32.22
N GLY A 187 33.62 33.25 -30.99
CA GLY A 187 33.50 32.07 -30.15
C GLY A 187 32.05 31.72 -29.78
N TYR A 188 31.22 32.72 -29.50
CA TYR A 188 29.80 32.54 -29.20
C TYR A 188 29.03 31.94 -30.38
N ASN A 189 29.28 32.42 -31.60
CA ASN A 189 28.64 31.86 -32.80
C ASN A 189 29.06 30.40 -33.08
N TYR A 190 30.32 30.04 -32.81
CA TYR A 190 30.81 28.67 -32.99
C TYR A 190 30.22 27.67 -31.96
N LEU A 191 30.06 28.11 -30.70
CA LEU A 191 29.39 27.31 -29.68
C LEU A 191 27.91 27.08 -30.00
N ASN A 192 27.21 28.11 -30.49
CA ASN A 192 25.79 28.02 -30.81
C ASN A 192 25.50 27.12 -32.04
N THR A 193 26.43 27.02 -32.99
CA THR A 193 26.30 26.12 -34.15
C THR A 193 26.46 24.64 -33.79
N GLN A 194 27.15 24.32 -32.69
CA GLN A 194 27.27 22.93 -32.21
C GLN A 194 26.04 22.46 -31.43
N THR A 195 25.32 23.36 -30.76
CA THR A 195 24.10 23.03 -30.01
C THR A 195 22.88 22.79 -30.90
N GLU A 196 22.75 23.51 -32.02
CA GLU A 196 21.63 23.27 -32.95
C GLU A 196 21.70 21.88 -33.60
N ASN A 197 22.90 21.43 -34.00
CA ASN A 197 23.09 20.10 -34.58
C ASN A 197 22.74 18.96 -33.60
N ALA A 198 22.93 19.17 -32.29
CA ALA A 198 22.60 18.18 -31.27
C ALA A 198 21.07 18.09 -31.03
N ILE A 199 20.37 19.23 -31.04
CA ILE A 199 18.91 19.27 -30.86
C ILE A 199 18.17 18.69 -32.09
N VAL A 200 18.68 18.95 -33.30
CA VAL A 200 18.13 18.37 -34.53
C VAL A 200 18.33 16.84 -34.56
N ALA A 201 19.47 16.34 -34.09
CA ALA A 201 19.71 14.89 -33.98
C ALA A 201 18.79 14.20 -32.94
N GLU A 202 18.46 14.88 -31.84
CA GLU A 202 17.48 14.37 -30.86
C GLU A 202 16.05 14.39 -31.41
N GLN A 203 15.67 15.41 -32.19
CA GLN A 203 14.36 15.47 -32.83
C GLN A 203 14.18 14.36 -33.87
N ASP A 204 15.19 14.11 -34.71
CA ASP A 204 15.17 12.99 -35.68
C ASP A 204 15.10 11.62 -34.98
N ALA A 205 15.69 11.49 -33.78
CA ALA A 205 15.61 10.26 -32.99
C ALA A 205 14.21 10.07 -32.38
N GLN A 206 13.58 11.14 -31.90
CA GLN A 206 12.20 11.09 -31.38
C GLN A 206 11.17 10.82 -32.47
N GLU A 207 11.36 11.34 -33.68
CA GLU A 207 10.49 11.07 -34.81
C GLU A 207 10.51 9.57 -35.19
N LYS A 208 11.69 8.95 -35.21
CA LYS A 208 11.83 7.50 -35.46
C LYS A 208 11.19 6.64 -34.37
N VAL A 209 11.35 7.01 -33.10
CA VAL A 209 10.69 6.31 -31.98
C VAL A 209 9.17 6.45 -32.07
N THR A 210 8.67 7.62 -32.48
CA THR A 210 7.22 7.84 -32.63
C THR A 210 6.63 7.04 -33.81
N GLN A 211 7.39 6.88 -34.89
CA GLN A 211 7.02 5.99 -36.00
C GLN A 211 7.00 4.51 -35.57
N GLU A 212 7.96 4.06 -34.76
CA GLU A 212 7.92 2.70 -34.18
C GLU A 212 6.73 2.50 -33.25
N ILE A 213 6.38 3.50 -32.43
CA ILE A 213 5.19 3.46 -31.57
C ILE A 213 3.93 3.39 -32.44
N GLN A 214 3.76 4.24 -33.46
CA GLN A 214 2.57 4.18 -34.33
C GLN A 214 2.44 2.85 -35.07
N ASN A 215 3.55 2.27 -35.51
CA ASN A 215 3.56 0.93 -36.13
C ASN A 215 3.25 -0.18 -35.12
N ALA A 216 3.56 0.02 -33.84
CA ALA A 216 3.22 -0.91 -32.75
C ALA A 216 1.80 -0.73 -32.21
N THR A 217 1.19 0.47 -32.32
CA THR A 217 -0.17 0.74 -31.85
C THR A 217 -1.25 0.26 -32.82
N PHE A 218 -0.92 -0.12 -34.05
CA PHE A 218 -1.90 -0.56 -35.05
C PHE A 218 -2.30 -2.05 -34.99
N PHE A 219 -1.86 -2.80 -33.98
CA PHE A 219 -2.19 -4.23 -33.83
C PHE A 219 -3.07 -4.59 -32.62
N ASP A 220 -3.50 -3.64 -31.78
CA ASP A 220 -4.25 -3.93 -30.55
C ASP A 220 -5.66 -3.28 -30.46
N GLU A 221 -6.28 -2.92 -31.58
CA GLU A 221 -7.70 -2.56 -31.60
C GLU A 221 -8.55 -3.65 -32.29
N LEU A 222 -8.65 -4.82 -31.65
CA LEU A 222 -9.80 -5.69 -31.81
C LEU A 222 -10.83 -5.31 -30.73
N PRO A 223 -12.11 -5.05 -31.10
CA PRO A 223 -13.11 -4.70 -30.11
C PRO A 223 -13.33 -5.90 -29.18
N LEU A 224 -13.25 -5.67 -27.86
CA LEU A 224 -13.56 -6.67 -26.85
C LEU A 224 -15.02 -7.13 -27.00
N GLU A 225 -15.23 -8.25 -27.68
CA GLU A 225 -16.43 -9.05 -27.52
C GLU A 225 -16.31 -9.84 -26.21
N LEU A 226 -17.25 -9.61 -25.28
CA LEU A 226 -17.32 -10.31 -24.00
C LEU A 226 -17.66 -11.79 -24.25
N ALA A 227 -16.67 -12.66 -24.11
CA ALA A 227 -16.86 -14.11 -24.05
C ALA A 227 -17.51 -14.53 -22.71
N PRO A 228 -18.37 -15.56 -22.71
CA PRO A 228 -19.04 -16.02 -21.49
C PRO A 228 -18.05 -16.61 -20.49
N VAL A 229 -18.15 -16.15 -19.24
CA VAL A 229 -17.31 -16.54 -18.10
C VAL A 229 -17.38 -18.05 -17.89
N GLN A 230 -16.29 -18.74 -18.19
CA GLN A 230 -16.02 -20.08 -17.67
C GLN A 230 -15.03 -19.95 -16.51
N LEU A 231 -15.52 -20.26 -15.30
CA LEU A 231 -14.73 -20.28 -14.07
C LEU A 231 -13.66 -21.36 -14.18
N THR A 232 -12.45 -20.95 -14.60
CA THR A 232 -11.27 -21.79 -14.51
C THR A 232 -10.47 -21.34 -13.29
N VAL A 233 -10.48 -22.15 -12.24
CA VAL A 233 -9.73 -21.93 -10.99
C VAL A 233 -8.24 -21.85 -11.33
N THR A 234 -7.72 -20.62 -11.42
CA THR A 234 -6.29 -20.37 -11.55
C THR A 234 -5.70 -20.34 -10.14
N LYS A 235 -5.12 -21.46 -9.72
CA LYS A 235 -4.21 -21.50 -8.56
C LYS A 235 -3.06 -20.55 -8.90
N LYS A 236 -2.97 -19.41 -8.20
CA LYS A 236 -1.78 -18.54 -8.23
C LYS A 236 -0.57 -19.42 -7.97
N VAL A 237 0.35 -19.52 -8.94
CA VAL A 237 1.64 -20.17 -8.73
C VAL A 237 2.50 -19.16 -8.01
N THR A 238 2.46 -19.19 -6.68
CA THR A 238 3.36 -18.45 -5.82
C THR A 238 4.76 -19.07 -5.93
N PRO A 239 5.84 -18.29 -6.06
CA PRO A 239 7.18 -18.83 -6.12
C PRO A 239 7.53 -19.52 -4.79
N LEU A 240 7.99 -20.77 -4.86
CA LEU A 240 8.44 -21.55 -3.71
C LEU A 240 9.70 -20.89 -3.13
N LYS A 241 9.61 -20.41 -1.89
CA LYS A 241 10.67 -19.59 -1.26
C LYS A 241 11.57 -20.38 -0.30
N TYR A 242 11.08 -21.52 0.19
CA TYR A 242 11.76 -22.33 1.18
C TYR A 242 12.04 -23.72 0.61
N HIS A 243 13.29 -24.14 0.57
CA HIS A 243 13.70 -25.42 0.01
C HIS A 243 14.46 -26.25 1.03
N ILE A 244 14.20 -27.56 1.09
CA ILE A 244 14.97 -28.47 1.95
C ILE A 244 16.06 -29.14 1.12
N VAL A 245 17.31 -28.77 1.36
CA VAL A 245 18.47 -29.24 0.60
C VAL A 245 19.04 -30.51 1.25
N ALA A 246 19.26 -31.55 0.43
CA ALA A 246 19.81 -32.84 0.84
C ALA A 246 21.25 -33.09 0.36
N GLY A 247 21.87 -32.11 -0.29
CA GLY A 247 23.27 -32.15 -0.67
C GLY A 247 23.65 -31.03 -1.62
N ALA A 248 24.95 -30.77 -1.71
CA ALA A 248 25.54 -29.87 -2.69
C ALA A 248 26.77 -30.55 -3.31
N PHE A 249 26.81 -30.70 -4.63
CA PHE A 249 27.81 -31.48 -5.36
C PHE A 249 28.59 -30.60 -6.32
N ARG A 250 29.88 -30.88 -6.49
CA ARG A 250 30.72 -30.16 -7.46
C ARG A 250 30.42 -30.59 -8.90
N ASP A 251 30.18 -31.88 -9.11
CA ASP A 251 29.83 -32.44 -10.41
C ASP A 251 28.32 -32.54 -10.59
N GLU A 252 27.83 -32.10 -11.75
CA GLU A 252 26.42 -32.11 -12.12
C GLU A 252 25.84 -33.53 -12.19
N ASN A 253 26.61 -34.48 -12.70
CA ASN A 253 26.21 -35.89 -12.80
C ASN A 253 25.89 -36.49 -11.42
N ASN A 254 26.67 -36.15 -10.39
CA ASN A 254 26.43 -36.62 -9.03
C ASN A 254 25.14 -36.02 -8.44
N ALA A 255 24.83 -34.77 -8.80
CA ALA A 255 23.56 -34.14 -8.41
C ALA A 255 22.36 -34.84 -9.06
N HIS A 256 22.46 -35.21 -10.35
CA HIS A 256 21.42 -35.98 -11.03
C HIS A 256 21.22 -37.37 -10.45
N THR A 257 22.31 -38.10 -10.18
CA THR A 257 22.26 -39.41 -9.50
C THR A 257 21.56 -39.29 -8.15
N ARG A 258 21.92 -38.27 -7.35
CA ARG A 258 21.28 -38.02 -6.06
C ARG A 258 19.79 -37.72 -6.18
N VAL A 259 19.36 -36.96 -7.18
CA VAL A 259 17.93 -36.72 -7.43
C VAL A 259 17.19 -38.01 -7.79
N ALA A 260 17.78 -38.87 -8.63
CA ALA A 260 17.19 -40.16 -8.98
C ALA A 260 17.01 -41.06 -7.75
N GLU A 261 18.03 -41.19 -6.91
CA GLU A 261 17.95 -41.93 -5.64
C GLU A 261 16.85 -41.39 -4.72
N LEU A 262 16.71 -40.06 -4.61
CA LEU A 262 15.69 -39.44 -3.78
C LEU A 262 14.28 -39.72 -4.30
N LYS A 263 14.10 -39.73 -5.63
CA LYS A 263 12.83 -40.11 -6.25
C LYS A 263 12.49 -41.58 -6.01
N GLU A 264 13.47 -42.47 -6.09
CA GLU A 264 13.29 -43.89 -5.74
C GLU A 264 12.93 -44.09 -4.26
N GLN A 265 13.44 -43.23 -3.37
CA GLN A 265 13.09 -43.20 -1.95
C GLN A 265 11.71 -42.59 -1.65
N GLY A 266 10.97 -42.15 -2.68
CA GLY A 266 9.61 -41.61 -2.56
C GLY A 266 9.52 -40.09 -2.48
N TYR A 267 10.62 -39.36 -2.71
CA TYR A 267 10.62 -37.89 -2.78
C TYR A 267 10.41 -37.42 -4.23
N GLU A 268 9.17 -37.50 -4.70
CA GLU A 268 8.81 -37.21 -6.12
C GLU A 268 9.19 -35.80 -6.58
N HIS A 269 9.20 -34.84 -5.64
CA HIS A 269 9.48 -33.42 -5.90
C HIS A 269 10.98 -33.08 -5.82
N ALA A 270 11.86 -34.08 -5.69
CA ALA A 270 13.30 -33.85 -5.63
C ALA A 270 13.81 -33.23 -6.95
N THR A 271 14.52 -32.12 -6.84
CA THR A 271 14.97 -31.31 -7.99
C THR A 271 16.28 -30.58 -7.70
N ILE A 272 17.02 -30.24 -8.76
CA ILE A 272 18.24 -29.44 -8.67
C ILE A 272 17.84 -27.97 -8.71
N LEU A 273 18.27 -27.18 -7.71
CA LEU A 273 17.95 -25.73 -7.63
C LEU A 273 18.90 -24.87 -8.47
N GLY A 274 20.06 -25.42 -8.84
CA GLY A 274 21.13 -24.72 -9.55
C GLY A 274 22.43 -24.70 -8.74
N GLN A 275 23.39 -23.89 -9.19
CA GLN A 275 24.66 -23.72 -8.50
C GLN A 275 24.57 -22.62 -7.44
N ASN A 276 25.17 -22.86 -6.27
CA ASN A 276 25.31 -21.83 -5.24
C ASN A 276 26.45 -20.85 -5.56
N LYS A 277 26.63 -19.83 -4.70
CA LYS A 277 27.73 -18.84 -4.81
C LYS A 277 29.15 -19.47 -4.83
N PHE A 278 29.28 -20.75 -4.50
CA PHE A 278 30.53 -21.50 -4.48
C PHE A 278 30.66 -22.49 -5.67
N GLY A 279 29.76 -22.43 -6.65
CA GLY A 279 29.76 -23.30 -7.83
C GLY A 279 29.35 -24.75 -7.57
N LEU A 280 28.64 -25.03 -6.46
CA LEU A 280 28.14 -26.36 -6.12
C LEU A 280 26.66 -26.49 -6.49
N TRP A 281 26.31 -27.57 -7.19
CA TRP A 281 24.96 -27.96 -7.57
C TRP A 281 24.16 -28.41 -6.35
N GLN A 282 23.11 -27.69 -6.02
CA GLN A 282 22.26 -27.96 -4.85
C GLN A 282 21.09 -28.87 -5.21
N VAL A 283 20.91 -29.94 -4.44
CA VAL A 283 19.82 -30.90 -4.61
C VAL A 283 18.77 -30.70 -3.51
N SER A 284 17.57 -30.30 -3.90
CA SER A 284 16.42 -30.08 -3.02
C SER A 284 15.50 -31.30 -3.00
N LEU A 285 14.97 -31.64 -1.82
CA LEU A 285 13.93 -32.65 -1.63
C LEU A 285 12.56 -32.11 -2.04
N GLN A 286 12.23 -30.90 -1.61
CA GLN A 286 10.94 -30.26 -1.85
C GLN A 286 11.04 -28.75 -1.55
N GLY A 287 10.29 -27.94 -2.32
CA GLY A 287 10.08 -26.52 -2.05
C GLY A 287 8.72 -26.26 -1.39
N PHE A 288 8.64 -25.19 -0.59
CA PHE A 288 7.46 -24.75 0.16
C PHE A 288 7.28 -23.23 0.03
N GLU A 289 6.03 -22.79 0.15
CA GLU A 289 5.67 -21.38 0.17
C GLU A 289 5.82 -20.77 1.57
N GLU A 290 5.48 -21.52 2.62
CA GLU A 290 5.51 -21.08 4.02
C GLU A 290 6.66 -21.73 4.81
N ASN A 291 7.37 -20.94 5.60
CA ASN A 291 8.50 -21.40 6.42
C ASN A 291 8.08 -22.55 7.38
N ARG A 292 6.90 -22.42 7.99
CA ARG A 292 6.40 -23.37 8.99
C ARG A 292 6.24 -24.79 8.41
N GLU A 293 5.82 -24.90 7.16
CA GLU A 293 5.68 -26.19 6.48
C GLU A 293 7.04 -26.83 6.20
N ALA A 294 8.00 -26.01 5.74
CA ALA A 294 9.37 -26.44 5.50
C ALA A 294 10.05 -26.96 6.77
N GLU A 295 9.90 -26.27 7.91
CA GLU A 295 10.44 -26.70 9.20
C GLU A 295 9.85 -28.04 9.68
N ARG A 296 8.53 -28.23 9.53
CA ARG A 296 7.87 -29.50 9.86
C ARG A 296 8.40 -30.64 9.00
N PHE A 297 8.57 -30.38 7.70
CA PHE A 297 9.12 -31.37 6.78
C PHE A 297 10.57 -31.71 7.10
N LEU A 298 11.39 -30.71 7.41
CA LEU A 298 12.77 -30.91 7.85
C LEU A 298 12.84 -31.79 9.10
N PHE A 299 12.05 -31.47 10.13
CA PHE A 299 12.05 -32.20 11.40
C PHE A 299 11.64 -33.67 11.22
N LYS A 300 10.63 -33.94 10.38
CA LYS A 300 10.15 -35.30 10.09
C LYS A 300 11.23 -36.13 9.39
N ASN A 301 11.96 -35.56 8.44
CA ASN A 301 12.89 -36.29 7.57
C ASN A 301 14.34 -36.32 8.09
N ARG A 302 14.68 -35.54 9.13
CA ARG A 302 16.04 -35.46 9.69
C ARG A 302 16.61 -36.79 10.20
N LYS A 303 15.75 -37.74 10.57
CA LYS A 303 16.14 -39.09 11.00
C LYS A 303 16.42 -40.03 9.82
N ALA A 304 15.74 -39.82 8.69
CA ALA A 304 15.84 -40.68 7.52
C ALA A 304 16.98 -40.26 6.59
N ILE A 305 17.21 -38.95 6.44
CA ILE A 305 18.29 -38.41 5.62
C ILE A 305 19.20 -37.57 6.51
N THR A 306 20.44 -38.00 6.62
CA THR A 306 21.46 -37.31 7.42
C THR A 306 21.95 -36.07 6.66
N GLY A 307 22.10 -34.95 7.37
CA GLY A 307 22.73 -33.74 6.82
C GLY A 307 21.83 -32.88 5.93
N ILE A 308 20.50 -32.97 6.06
CA ILE A 308 19.56 -32.04 5.39
C ILE A 308 19.49 -30.68 6.10
N TRP A 309 19.33 -29.59 5.34
CA TRP A 309 19.14 -28.23 5.89
C TRP A 309 18.10 -27.43 5.11
N LEU A 310 17.57 -26.38 5.75
CA LEU A 310 16.65 -25.43 5.13
C LEU A 310 17.45 -24.35 4.38
N PHE A 311 17.11 -24.14 3.11
CA PHE A 311 17.61 -23.08 2.25
C PHE A 311 16.47 -22.12 1.90
N VAL A 312 16.73 -20.83 1.98
CA VAL A 312 15.75 -19.79 1.63
C VAL A 312 16.24 -19.12 0.36
N SER A 313 15.43 -19.19 -0.71
CA SER A 313 15.71 -18.47 -1.95
C SER A 313 15.38 -16.99 -1.73
N GLU A 314 16.35 -16.13 -2.06
CA GLU A 314 16.20 -14.67 -2.03
C GLU A 314 15.32 -14.19 -3.19
#